data_AF-A0A914VLT0-F1
#
_entry.id   AF-A0A914VLT0-F1
#
_cell.length_a   1.000
_cell.length_b   1.000
_cell.length_c   1.000
_cell.angle_alpha   90.00
_cell.angle_beta   90.00
_cell.angle_gamma   90.00
#
_symmetry.space_group_name_H-M   'P 1'
#
loop_
_entity.id
_entity.type
_entity.pdbx_description
1 polymer ?
#
loop_
_entity_poly.entity_id
_entity_poly.type
_entity_poly.pdbx_seq_one_letter_code
_entity_poly.pdbx_strand_id
1 'polypeptide(L)' 'MPNVPLQQKILTVVQDYKAIKSNRISLRVDEKVRQIQTGSNGWILGYNMTTRMTGWFPQEVVQEDDQESHEAPNGSPQ' A
#
# COMPACT_ATOMS: atom_id res chain seq x y z
N MET A 1 -9.26 17.23 -21.83
CA MET A 1 -8.18 16.97 -20.85
C MET A 1 -8.11 15.47 -20.67
N PRO A 2 -6.97 14.77 -20.88
CA PRO A 2 -6.96 13.32 -20.72
C PRO A 2 -7.06 12.98 -19.22
N ASN A 3 -8.13 12.27 -18.87
CA ASN A 3 -8.39 11.70 -17.56
C ASN A 3 -7.36 10.59 -17.30
N VAL A 4 -6.39 10.82 -16.42
CA VAL A 4 -5.46 9.77 -16.00
C VAL A 4 -6.17 8.91 -14.94
N PRO A 5 -6.27 7.58 -15.11
CA PRO A 5 -6.93 6.74 -14.12
C PRO A 5 -6.09 6.68 -12.84
N LEU A 6 -6.58 7.32 -11.78
CA LEU A 6 -6.06 7.20 -10.42
C LEU A 6 -6.45 5.82 -9.86
N GLN A 7 -5.88 4.74 -10.37
CA GLN A 7 -5.88 3.47 -9.66
C GLN A 7 -4.93 3.62 -8.45
N GLN A 8 -5.38 4.38 -7.44
CA GLN A 8 -4.66 4.61 -6.20
C GLN A 8 -4.75 3.34 -5.37
N LYS A 9 -3.76 2.48 -5.56
CA LYS A 9 -3.63 1.24 -4.82
C LYS A 9 -3.32 1.54 -3.36
N ILE A 10 -4.16 1.03 -2.47
CA ILE A 10 -3.93 1.06 -1.04
C ILE A 10 -3.20 -0.23 -0.66
N LEU A 11 -2.08 -0.06 0.01
CA LEU A 11 -1.27 -1.16 0.50
C LEU A 11 -1.32 -1.15 2.03
N THR A 12 -1.28 -2.33 2.61
CA THR A 12 -1.21 -2.55 4.05
C THR A 12 0.23 -2.85 4.44
N VAL A 13 0.75 -2.17 5.45
CA VAL A 13 2.07 -2.45 5.99
C VAL A 13 2.01 -3.76 6.77
N VAL A 14 2.81 -4.74 6.36
CA VAL A 14 2.90 -6.07 6.99
C VAL A 14 4.17 -6.25 7.83
N GLN A 15 5.12 -5.31 7.73
CA GLN A 15 6.34 -5.31 8.52
C GLN A 15 6.75 -3.88 8.89
N ASP A 16 7.25 -3.69 10.12
CA ASP A 16 7.78 -2.40 10.55
C ASP A 16 9.01 -1.99 9.73
N TYR A 17 9.03 -0.74 9.29
CA TYR A 17 10.16 -0.16 8.57
C TYR A 17 10.62 1.14 9.24
N LYS A 18 11.90 1.19 9.63
CA LYS A 18 12.52 2.40 10.16
C LYS A 18 13.34 3.11 9.09
N ALA A 19 12.88 4.29 8.68
CA ALA A 19 13.62 5.12 7.73
C ALA A 19 14.92 5.67 8.38
N ILE A 20 16.02 5.54 7.65
CA ILE A 20 17.34 6.10 8.03
C ILE A 20 17.70 7.33 7.18
N LYS A 21 17.09 7.46 5.99
CA LYS A 21 17.34 8.58 5.05
C LYS A 21 16.14 9.51 5.02
N SER A 22 16.38 10.82 4.86
CA SER A 22 15.34 11.85 4.88
C SER A 22 14.29 11.74 3.76
N ASN A 23 14.60 11.05 2.67
CA ASN A 23 13.65 10.81 1.57
C ASN A 23 12.78 9.56 1.79
N ARG A 24 12.94 8.87 2.92
CA ARG A 24 12.21 7.66 3.28
C ARG A 24 11.30 7.94 4.46
N ILE A 25 10.18 7.23 4.53
CA ILE A 25 9.24 7.33 5.66
C ILE A 25 9.31 6.05 6.49
N SER A 26 9.13 6.20 7.81
CA SER A 26 8.97 5.03 8.67
C SER A 26 7.53 4.54 8.58
N LEU A 27 7.36 3.22 8.62
CA LEU A 27 6.08 2.55 8.55
C LEU A 27 5.93 1.59 9.73
N ARG A 28 4.70 1.41 10.19
CA ARG A 28 4.34 0.41 11.19
C ARG A 28 3.33 -0.58 10.65
N VAL A 29 3.40 -1.82 11.12
CA VAL A 29 2.41 -2.87 10.80
C VAL A 29 0.98 -2.34 11.00
N ASP A 30 0.06 -2.79 10.13
CA ASP A 30 -1.35 -2.39 10.04
C ASP A 30 -1.61 -0.96 9.55
N GLU A 31 -0.57 -0.14 9.31
CA GLU A 31 -0.78 1.16 8.65
C GLU A 31 -1.18 0.98 7.18
N LYS A 32 -1.95 1.95 6.67
CA LYS A 32 -2.33 2.00 5.25
C LYS A 32 -1.50 3.06 4.54
N VAL A 33 -0.89 2.65 3.42
CA VAL A 33 -0.14 3.53 2.55
C VAL A 33 -0.78 3.58 1.17
N ARG A 34 -0.85 4.77 0.60
CA ARG A 34 -1.28 4.95 -0.78
C ARG A 34 -0.07 4.91 -1.69
N GLN A 35 -0.05 3.96 -2.62
CA GLN A 35 0.97 3.91 -3.65
C GLN A 35 0.81 5.11 -4.60
N ILE A 36 1.87 5.90 -4.74
CA ILE A 36 1.95 7.01 -5.69
C ILE A 36 2.71 6.56 -6.94
N GLN A 37 3.86 5.92 -6.74
CA GLN A 37 4.71 5.46 -7.84
C GLN A 37 5.55 4.25 -7.39
N THR A 38 5.73 3.28 -8.29
CA THR A 38 6.74 2.23 -8.13
C THR A 38 8.04 2.70 -8.74
N GLY A 39 9.09 2.74 -7.94
CA GLY A 39 10.46 3.02 -8.38
C GLY A 39 11.20 1.77 -8.82
N SER A 40 12.46 1.94 -9.22
CA SER A 40 13.35 0.83 -9.54
C SER A 40 13.76 0.05 -8.29
N ASN A 41 14.14 -1.22 -8.46
CA ASN A 41 14.70 -2.08 -7.42
C ASN A 41 13.76 -2.32 -6.23
N GLY A 42 12.44 -2.38 -6.48
CA GLY A 42 11.46 -2.75 -5.45
C GLY A 42 11.18 -1.65 -4.43
N TRP A 43 11.38 -0.39 -4.78
CA TRP A 43 10.99 0.74 -3.95
C TRP A 43 9.64 1.29 -4.38
N ILE A 44 8.85 1.75 -3.41
CA ILE A 44 7.58 2.41 -3.63
C ILE A 44 7.63 3.81 -3.02
N LEU A 45 7.26 4.81 -3.81
CA LEU A 45 6.91 6.12 -3.32
C LEU A 45 5.43 6.09 -2.95
N GLY A 46 5.14 6.36 -1.68
CA GLY A 46 3.76 6.41 -1.21
C GLY A 46 3.55 7.43 -0.12
N TYR A 47 2.27 7.59 0.21
CA TYR A 47 1.80 8.46 1.27
C TYR A 47 1.22 7.61 2.39
N ASN A 48 1.79 7.72 3.59
CA ASN A 48 1.25 7.06 4.77
C ASN A 48 0.04 7.84 5.30
N MET A 49 -1.10 7.18 5.36
CA MET A 49 -2.37 7.81 5.73
C MET A 49 -2.48 8.09 7.24
N THR A 50 -1.71 7.37 8.05
CA THR A 50 -1.62 7.54 9.51
C THR A 50 -0.73 8.72 9.87
N THR A 51 0.51 8.72 9.39
CA THR A 51 1.51 9.75 9.73
C THR A 51 1.43 10.99 8.85
N ARG A 52 0.67 10.93 7.75
CA ARG A 52 0.55 11.97 6.72
C ARG A 52 1.88 12.36 6.07
N MET A 53 2.84 11.43 6.05
CA MET A 53 4.14 11.62 5.45
C MET A 53 4.22 10.95 4.08
N THR A 54 4.90 11.61 3.14
CA THR A 54 5.23 11.05 1.82
C THR A 54 6.70 10.68 1.78
N GLY A 55 7.00 9.50 1.25
CA GLY A 55 8.38 9.13 0.95
C GLY A 55 8.52 7.69 0.47
N TRP A 56 9.77 7.28 0.34
CA TRP A 56 10.14 5.98 -0.19
C TRP A 56 10.19 4.90 0.89
N PHE A 57 9.66 3.73 0.57
CA PHE A 57 9.75 2.51 1.38
C PHE A 57 9.90 1.29 0.48
N PRO A 58 10.45 0.17 0.98
CA PRO A 58 10.60 -1.04 0.18
C PRO A 58 9.25 -1.74 -0.01
N GLN A 59 9.02 -2.35 -1.17
CA GLN A 59 7.77 -3.05 -1.47
C GLN A 59 7.55 -4.27 -0.57
N GLU A 60 8.63 -4.85 -0.02
CA GLU A 60 8.58 -6.06 0.80
C GLU A 60 7.87 -5.87 2.14
N VAL A 61 7.77 -4.62 2.63
CA VAL A 61 7.12 -4.32 3.91
C VAL A 61 5.62 -4.04 3.76
N VAL A 62 5.09 -4.13 2.55
CA VAL A 62 3.68 -3.87 2.24
C VAL A 62 3.06 -5.01 1.43
N GLN A 63 1.75 -5.17 1.57
CA GLN A 63 0.95 -6.10 0.80
C GLN A 63 -0.25 -5.37 0.21
N GLU A 64 -0.70 -5.81 -0.95
CA GLU A 64 -1.95 -5.35 -1.55
C GLU A 64 -3.11 -5.83 -0.69
N ASP A 65 -4.04 -4.95 -0.37
CA ASP A 65 -5.33 -5.37 0.19
C ASP A 65 -6.08 -6.01 -0.98
N ASP A 66 -5.91 -7.33 -1.14
CA ASP A 66 -6.66 -8.12 -2.10
C ASP A 66 -8.10 -8.20 -1.61
N GLN A 67 -8.87 -7.15 -1.86
CA GLN A 67 -10.31 -7.23 -1.81
C GLN A 67 -10.80 -7.86 -3.11
N GLU A 68 -10.33 -9.07 -3.42
CA GLU A 68 -11.13 -9.98 -4.22
C GLU A 68 -12.36 -10.32 -3.38
N SER A 69 -13.48 -9.78 -3.84
CA SER A 69 -14.84 -10.20 -3.54
C SER A 69 -14.91 -11.72 -3.32
N HIS A 70 -14.85 -12.14 -2.06
CA HIS A 70 -15.38 -13.44 -1.69
C HIS A 70 -16.89 -13.32 -1.78
N GLU A 71 -17.42 -13.62 -2.97
CA GLU A 71 -18.80 -14.03 -3.17
C GLU A 71 -19.19 -14.96 -2.02
N ALA A 72 -20.28 -14.61 -1.34
CA ALA A 72 -20.89 -15.47 -0.33
C ALA A 72 -21.07 -16.89 -0.91
N PRO A 73 -20.78 -17.97 -0.17
CA PRO A 73 -21.13 -19.31 -0.63
C PRO A 73 -22.66 -19.39 -0.73
N ASN A 74 -23.15 -19.27 -1.96
CA ASN A 74 -24.56 -19.34 -2.29
C ASN A 74 -25.01 -20.81 -2.22
N GLY A 75 -25.94 -21.11 -1.32
CA GLY A 75 -26.77 -22.32 -1.38
C GLY A 75 -26.37 -23.45 -0.44
N SER A 76 -27.06 -23.53 0.71
CA SER A 76 -27.27 -24.78 1.43
C SER A 76 -27.85 -25.85 0.47
N PRO A 77 -27.35 -27.09 0.46
CA PRO A 77 -28.10 -28.19 -0.14
C PRO A 77 -29.32 -28.48 0.77
N GLN A 78 -30.52 -28.35 0.20
CA GLN A 78 -31.77 -28.84 0.78
C GLN A 78 -31.84 -30.36 0.65
#